data_AF-A0A929VDV3-F1
#
_entry.id   AF-A0A929VDV3-F1
#
_cell.length_a   1.000
_cell.length_b   1.000
_cell.length_c   1.000
_cell.angle_alpha   90.00
_cell.angle_beta   90.00
_cell.angle_gamma   90.00
#
_symmetry.space_group_name_H-M   'P 1'
#
loop_
_entity.id
_entity.type
_entity.pdbx_description
1 polymer ?
#
loop_
_entity_poly.entity_id
_entity_poly.type
_entity_poly.pdbx_seq_one_letter_code
_entity_poly.pdbx_strand_id
1 'polypeptide(L)'
;MGLQDKRRFAFFHKKSHVFFAVSILSTVLFFVVCSLWKTGSIGILDYLVLGNKDEWEFADFYRHIGYGSDLSRVYETSPDACFPPLSYLFFHFLYLLNPVQAEAVDWRAFRDAPYGRLSYLFCMMLLVLLFSYAAHRVAGMTEKTGLLLSILLLSSAPFFTAIERGNPVFLTMILLLYALWWKESDNRYLREAALVLIAIAAGFKILPALYG
;
A
#
# COMPACT_ATOMS: atom_id res chain seq x y z
N MET A 1 -2.34 29.53 -3.04
CA MET A 1 -0.94 29.06 -2.91
C MET A 1 -0.10 30.17 -2.29
N GLY A 2 0.29 30.02 -1.03
CA GLY A 2 0.89 31.09 -0.23
C GLY A 2 2.37 31.34 -0.51
N LEU A 3 2.89 32.50 -0.11
CA LEU A 3 4.31 32.88 -0.24
C LEU A 3 5.27 31.93 0.51
N GLN A 4 4.80 31.24 1.56
CA GLN A 4 5.57 30.22 2.28
C GLN A 4 5.69 28.90 1.48
N ASP A 5 4.67 28.50 0.72
CA ASP A 5 4.74 27.33 -0.18
C ASP A 5 5.87 27.53 -1.19
N LYS A 6 5.91 28.69 -1.85
CA LYS A 6 6.92 28.99 -2.87
C LYS A 6 8.37 28.88 -2.36
N ARG A 7 8.63 29.21 -1.08
CA ARG A 7 9.97 29.13 -0.47
C ARG A 7 10.36 27.70 -0.07
N ARG A 8 9.44 26.87 0.45
CA ARG A 8 9.69 25.44 0.69
C ARG A 8 9.90 24.66 -0.61
N PHE A 9 9.12 24.97 -1.64
CA PHE A 9 9.24 24.37 -2.97
C PHE A 9 10.57 24.68 -3.66
N ALA A 10 11.08 25.92 -3.53
CA ALA A 10 12.35 26.32 -4.14
C ALA A 10 13.57 25.56 -3.57
N PHE A 11 13.53 25.15 -2.29
CA PHE A 11 14.61 24.38 -1.67
C PHE A 11 14.64 22.93 -2.16
N PHE A 12 13.48 22.28 -2.31
CA PHE A 12 13.37 20.94 -2.89
C PHE A 12 13.85 20.91 -4.35
N HIS A 13 13.53 21.95 -5.13
CA HIS A 13 13.85 21.98 -6.55
C HIS A 13 15.35 22.04 -6.86
N LYS A 14 16.17 22.61 -5.96
CA LYS A 14 17.62 22.80 -6.19
C LYS A 14 18.46 21.56 -5.86
N LYS A 15 17.92 20.61 -5.09
CA LYS A 15 18.59 19.34 -4.71
C LYS A 15 17.85 18.07 -5.15
N SER A 16 16.69 18.20 -5.80
CA SER A 16 15.89 17.06 -6.25
C SER A 16 16.64 16.15 -7.23
N HIS A 17 17.50 16.70 -8.08
CA HIS A 17 18.31 15.90 -9.02
C HIS A 17 19.25 14.92 -8.31
N VAL A 18 19.86 15.31 -7.19
CA VAL A 18 20.72 14.43 -6.39
C VAL A 18 19.88 13.33 -5.75
N PHE A 19 18.72 13.69 -5.19
CA PHE A 19 17.78 12.71 -4.63
C PHE A 19 17.37 11.67 -5.69
N PHE A 20 16.92 12.10 -6.86
CA PHE A 20 16.52 11.19 -7.94
C PHE A 20 17.70 10.34 -8.44
N ALA A 21 18.89 10.91 -8.60
CA ALA A 21 20.06 10.16 -9.03
C ALA A 21 20.43 9.06 -8.02
N VAL A 22 20.44 9.40 -6.72
CA VAL A 22 20.70 8.42 -5.65
C VAL A 22 19.61 7.36 -5.61
N SER A 23 18.33 7.73 -5.66
CA SER A 23 17.21 6.78 -5.65
C SER A 23 17.23 5.84 -6.85
N ILE A 24 17.52 6.35 -8.06
CA ILE A 24 17.67 5.52 -9.26
C ILE A 24 18.83 4.55 -9.08
N LEU A 25 20.00 5.04 -8.66
CA LEU A 25 21.19 4.21 -8.45
C LEU A 25 20.94 3.13 -7.40
N SER A 26 20.32 3.47 -6.27
CA SER A 26 19.94 2.52 -5.21
C SER A 26 18.95 1.48 -5.71
N THR A 27 17.96 1.87 -6.52
CA THR A 27 16.97 0.95 -7.09
C THR A 27 17.63 -0.02 -8.06
N VAL A 28 18.47 0.48 -8.97
CA VAL A 28 19.22 -0.35 -9.92
C VAL A 28 20.15 -1.30 -9.17
N LEU A 29 20.91 -0.80 -8.20
CA LEU A 29 21.81 -1.61 -7.38
C LEU A 29 21.03 -2.69 -6.62
N PHE A 30 19.86 -2.37 -6.06
CA PHE A 30 19.00 -3.34 -5.40
C PHE A 30 18.64 -4.50 -6.34
N PHE A 31 18.16 -4.21 -7.55
CA PHE A 31 17.81 -5.27 -8.52
C PHE A 31 19.03 -6.03 -9.05
N VAL A 32 20.19 -5.37 -9.21
CA VAL A 32 21.44 -6.04 -9.60
C VAL A 32 21.89 -7.00 -8.51
N VAL A 33 21.94 -6.56 -7.25
CA VAL A 33 22.28 -7.42 -6.12
C VAL A 33 21.28 -8.58 -6.01
N CYS A 34 19.99 -8.29 -6.17
CA CYS A 34 18.95 -9.30 -6.13
C CYS A 34 19.05 -10.36 -7.23
N SER A 35 19.49 -9.97 -8.43
CA SER A 35 19.64 -10.91 -9.57
C SER A 35 20.93 -11.73 -9.51
N LEU A 36 22.00 -11.16 -8.94
CA LEU A 36 23.30 -11.82 -8.81
C LEU A 36 23.42 -12.70 -7.55
N TRP A 37 22.71 -12.35 -6.49
CA TRP A 37 22.80 -13.06 -5.22
C TRP A 37 21.75 -14.17 -5.13
N LYS A 38 22.20 -15.40 -5.38
CA LYS A 38 21.44 -16.62 -5.11
C LYS A 38 22.06 -17.37 -3.93
N THR A 39 21.22 -17.85 -3.02
CA THR A 39 21.65 -18.72 -1.92
C THR A 39 21.11 -20.12 -2.21
N GLY A 40 21.90 -20.94 -2.90
CA GLY A 40 21.44 -22.23 -3.44
C GLY A 40 20.44 -22.04 -4.58
N SER A 41 19.28 -22.70 -4.50
CA SER A 41 18.18 -22.54 -5.47
C SER A 41 17.26 -21.35 -5.20
N ILE A 42 17.42 -20.68 -4.05
CA ILE A 42 16.53 -19.61 -3.60
C ILE A 42 17.13 -18.25 -3.97
N GLY A 43 16.33 -17.42 -4.64
CA GLY A 43 16.72 -16.05 -4.95
C GLY A 43 16.62 -15.17 -3.70
N ILE A 44 17.51 -14.19 -3.54
CA ILE A 44 17.44 -13.31 -2.34
C ILE A 44 16.16 -12.46 -2.29
N LEU A 45 15.44 -12.30 -3.42
CA LEU A 45 14.11 -11.68 -3.44
C LEU A 45 13.09 -12.53 -2.68
N ASP A 46 13.14 -13.85 -2.79
CA ASP A 46 12.26 -14.74 -2.02
C ASP A 46 12.53 -14.55 -0.52
N TYR A 47 13.78 -14.31 -0.13
CA TYR A 47 14.10 -14.00 1.26
C TYR A 47 13.65 -12.59 1.68
N LEU A 48 14.00 -11.56 0.92
CA LEU A 48 13.76 -10.16 1.28
C LEU A 48 12.28 -9.75 1.18
N VAL A 49 11.55 -10.35 0.25
CA VAL A 49 10.14 -10.02 -0.04
C VAL A 49 9.23 -11.10 0.54
N LEU A 50 9.53 -12.36 0.25
CA LEU A 50 8.68 -13.49 0.62
C LEU A 50 9.05 -14.12 1.98
N GLY A 51 10.19 -13.77 2.58
CA GLY A 51 10.67 -14.42 3.81
C GLY A 51 10.91 -15.93 3.65
N ASN A 52 11.24 -16.40 2.44
CA ASN A 52 11.30 -17.81 2.04
C ASN A 52 9.99 -18.58 2.31
N LYS A 53 8.85 -17.91 2.08
CA LYS A 53 7.51 -18.45 2.31
C LYS A 53 6.65 -18.27 1.08
N ASP A 54 7.05 -18.91 -0.02
CA ASP A 54 6.39 -18.80 -1.33
C ASP A 54 4.91 -19.26 -1.26
N GLU A 55 4.58 -20.16 -0.34
CA GLU A 55 3.20 -20.58 -0.08
C GLU A 55 2.30 -19.47 0.52
N TRP A 56 2.89 -18.33 0.86
CA TRP A 56 2.26 -17.17 1.50
C TRP A 56 2.19 -15.95 0.58
N GLU A 57 2.34 -16.17 -0.71
CA GLU A 57 2.08 -15.16 -1.75
C GLU A 57 0.70 -14.51 -1.55
N PHE A 58 0.68 -13.17 -1.51
CA PHE A 58 -0.54 -12.38 -1.36
C PHE A 58 -1.37 -12.72 -0.12
N ALA A 59 -0.76 -13.33 0.90
CA ALA A 59 -1.49 -13.90 2.03
C ALA A 59 -2.30 -12.85 2.80
N ASP A 60 -1.78 -11.63 3.00
CA ASP A 60 -2.51 -10.60 3.76
C ASP A 60 -3.81 -10.20 3.06
N PHE A 61 -3.86 -10.26 1.73
CA PHE A 61 -5.09 -10.00 0.98
C PHE A 61 -6.09 -11.15 1.12
N TYR A 62 -5.71 -12.35 0.67
CA TYR A 62 -6.65 -13.46 0.54
C TYR A 62 -7.05 -14.06 1.89
N ARG A 63 -6.11 -14.19 2.82
CA ARG A 63 -6.38 -14.77 4.14
C ARG A 63 -7.32 -13.90 4.96
N HIS A 64 -7.17 -12.58 4.87
CA HIS A 64 -8.05 -11.66 5.59
C HIS A 64 -9.43 -11.49 4.94
N ILE A 65 -9.57 -11.75 3.64
CA ILE A 65 -10.88 -11.98 3.01
C ILE A 65 -11.54 -13.22 3.62
N GLY A 66 -10.78 -14.32 3.75
CA GLY A 66 -11.25 -15.53 4.44
C GLY A 66 -11.68 -15.25 5.89
N TYR A 67 -10.92 -14.46 6.65
CA TYR A 67 -11.31 -14.04 8.01
C TYR A 67 -12.54 -13.12 8.03
N GLY A 68 -12.65 -12.23 7.04
CA GLY A 68 -13.80 -11.34 6.88
C GLY A 68 -15.07 -12.02 6.40
N SER A 69 -15.03 -13.31 6.04
CA SER A 69 -16.23 -14.04 5.62
C SER A 69 -17.28 -14.15 6.72
N ASP A 70 -16.84 -14.25 7.98
CA ASP A 70 -17.69 -14.23 9.18
C ASP A 70 -17.28 -13.10 10.13
N LEU A 71 -17.96 -11.96 10.00
CA LEU A 71 -17.72 -10.78 10.83
C LEU A 71 -17.99 -11.01 12.33
N SER A 72 -18.78 -12.03 12.69
CA SER A 72 -19.10 -12.31 14.10
C SER A 72 -17.97 -13.01 14.85
N ARG A 73 -17.05 -13.66 14.12
CA ARG A 73 -16.00 -14.52 14.71
C ARG A 73 -14.59 -14.23 14.24
N VAL A 74 -14.37 -13.16 13.47
CA VAL A 74 -13.09 -12.76 12.87
C VAL A 74 -11.87 -13.02 13.77
N TYR A 75 -11.93 -12.53 15.02
CA TYR A 75 -10.83 -12.58 15.98
C TYR A 75 -10.67 -13.93 16.69
N GLU A 76 -11.66 -14.81 16.57
CA GLU A 76 -11.61 -16.19 17.07
C GLU A 76 -11.01 -17.15 16.04
N THR A 77 -11.09 -16.79 14.76
CA THR A 77 -10.73 -17.65 13.63
C THR A 77 -9.23 -17.91 13.53
N SER A 78 -8.39 -16.95 13.93
CA SER A 78 -6.93 -17.09 13.88
C SER A 78 -6.21 -16.03 14.71
N PRO A 79 -5.07 -16.35 15.36
CA PRO A 79 -4.22 -15.33 15.99
C PRO A 79 -3.66 -14.31 14.97
N ASP A 80 -3.60 -14.67 13.69
CA ASP A 80 -3.16 -13.77 12.62
C ASP A 80 -4.25 -12.77 12.18
N ALA A 81 -5.46 -12.88 12.74
CA ALA A 81 -6.52 -11.91 12.53
C ALA A 81 -6.26 -10.60 13.31
N CYS A 82 -5.23 -9.86 12.89
CA CYS A 82 -4.62 -8.78 13.65
C CYS A 82 -4.98 -7.35 13.20
N PHE A 83 -5.86 -7.19 12.20
CA PHE A 83 -6.25 -5.84 11.75
C PHE A 83 -7.40 -5.26 12.59
N PRO A 84 -7.56 -3.93 12.61
CA PRO A 84 -8.70 -3.35 13.32
C PRO A 84 -10.03 -3.62 12.59
N PRO A 85 -11.19 -3.44 13.25
CA PRO A 85 -12.49 -3.87 12.72
C PRO A 85 -12.85 -3.30 11.35
N LEU A 86 -12.47 -2.04 11.06
CA LEU A 86 -12.78 -1.41 9.78
C LEU A 86 -12.06 -2.09 8.60
N SER A 87 -10.84 -2.59 8.80
CA SER A 87 -10.17 -3.43 7.79
C SER A 87 -10.97 -4.69 7.48
N TYR A 88 -11.59 -5.32 8.48
CA TYR A 88 -12.39 -6.53 8.24
C TYR A 88 -13.74 -6.24 7.58
N LEU A 89 -14.33 -5.07 7.79
CA LEU A 89 -15.47 -4.62 6.98
C LEU A 89 -15.07 -4.47 5.51
N PHE A 90 -13.88 -3.92 5.24
CA PHE A 90 -13.35 -3.85 3.88
C PHE A 90 -13.08 -5.23 3.26
N PHE A 91 -12.46 -6.15 4.00
CA PHE A 91 -12.25 -7.50 3.52
C PHE A 91 -13.56 -8.28 3.32
N HIS A 92 -14.56 -8.05 4.17
CA HIS A 92 -15.90 -8.60 3.99
C HIS A 92 -16.57 -8.06 2.73
N PHE A 93 -16.42 -6.76 2.44
CA PHE A 93 -16.88 -6.20 1.17
C PHE A 93 -16.22 -6.89 -0.04
N LEU A 94 -14.91 -7.13 0.02
CA LEU A 94 -14.21 -7.89 -1.04
C LEU A 94 -14.72 -9.33 -1.13
N TYR A 95 -15.00 -9.99 -0.01
CA TYR A 95 -15.61 -11.32 0.02
C TYR A 95 -16.97 -11.33 -0.72
N LEU A 96 -17.83 -10.34 -0.47
CA LEU A 96 -19.15 -10.24 -1.12
C LEU A 96 -19.10 -9.95 -2.62
N LEU A 97 -18.04 -9.29 -3.11
CA LEU A 97 -17.86 -9.02 -4.54
C LEU A 97 -17.44 -10.23 -5.36
N ASN A 98 -17.00 -11.32 -4.70
CA ASN A 98 -16.41 -12.45 -5.38
C ASN A 98 -17.40 -13.61 -5.55
N PRO A 99 -17.46 -14.23 -6.74
CA PRO A 99 -18.34 -15.38 -6.98
C PRO A 99 -17.85 -16.65 -6.27
N VAL A 100 -16.56 -16.70 -5.96
CA VAL A 100 -15.95 -17.76 -5.14
C VAL A 100 -15.82 -17.22 -3.73
N GLN A 101 -16.55 -17.82 -2.79
CA GLN A 101 -16.50 -17.43 -1.39
C GLN A 101 -15.31 -18.12 -0.72
N ALA A 102 -14.40 -17.31 -0.16
CA ALA A 102 -13.25 -17.79 0.59
C ALA A 102 -13.67 -18.10 2.04
N GLU A 103 -13.38 -19.30 2.52
CA GLU A 103 -13.41 -19.58 3.96
C GLU A 103 -12.03 -19.34 4.57
N ALA A 104 -11.99 -19.02 5.86
CA ALA A 104 -10.75 -18.70 6.55
C ALA A 104 -9.69 -19.82 6.50
N VAL A 105 -10.12 -21.08 6.47
CA VAL A 105 -9.23 -22.25 6.45
C VAL A 105 -8.68 -22.51 5.04
N ASP A 106 -9.47 -22.25 4.00
CA ASP A 106 -9.14 -22.55 2.59
C ASP A 106 -9.06 -21.29 1.70
N TRP A 107 -8.48 -20.22 2.22
CA TRP A 107 -8.29 -18.97 1.48
C TRP A 107 -7.44 -19.14 0.20
N ARG A 108 -6.67 -20.23 0.10
CA ARG A 108 -5.85 -20.55 -1.08
C ARG A 108 -6.70 -20.94 -2.29
N ALA A 109 -7.80 -21.67 -2.09
CA ALA A 109 -8.75 -21.93 -3.17
C ALA A 109 -9.29 -20.63 -3.78
N PHE A 110 -9.51 -19.61 -2.95
CA PHE A 110 -9.88 -18.29 -3.42
C PHE A 110 -8.76 -17.56 -4.17
N ARG A 111 -7.51 -17.60 -3.69
CA ARG A 111 -6.33 -17.09 -4.41
C ARG A 111 -6.14 -17.76 -5.78
N ASP A 112 -6.37 -19.05 -5.86
CA ASP A 112 -6.10 -19.83 -7.06
C ASP A 112 -7.25 -19.79 -8.07
N ALA A 113 -8.44 -19.36 -7.64
CA ALA A 113 -9.54 -19.04 -8.53
C ALA A 113 -9.23 -17.82 -9.42
N PRO A 114 -9.58 -17.87 -10.73
CA PRO A 114 -9.37 -16.74 -11.64
C PRO A 114 -9.97 -15.41 -11.15
N TYR A 115 -11.15 -15.46 -10.54
CA TYR A 115 -11.83 -14.27 -10.00
C TYR A 115 -11.10 -13.68 -8.79
N GLY A 116 -10.54 -14.51 -7.90
CA GLY A 116 -9.73 -14.02 -6.79
C GLY A 116 -8.51 -13.25 -7.29
N ARG A 117 -7.78 -13.79 -8.26
CA ARG A 117 -6.63 -13.13 -8.89
C ARG A 117 -7.00 -11.81 -9.58
N LEU A 118 -8.12 -11.79 -10.29
CA LEU A 118 -8.64 -10.57 -10.91
C LEU A 118 -9.02 -9.52 -9.86
N SER A 119 -9.67 -9.92 -8.77
CA SER A 119 -10.07 -9.00 -7.68
C SER A 119 -8.85 -8.32 -7.05
N TYR A 120 -7.80 -9.09 -6.80
CA TYR A 120 -6.52 -8.57 -6.31
C TYR A 120 -5.88 -7.61 -7.32
N LEU A 121 -5.80 -8.01 -8.60
CA LEU A 121 -5.21 -7.19 -9.66
C LEU A 121 -5.93 -5.84 -9.80
N PHE A 122 -7.26 -5.85 -9.87
CA PHE A 122 -8.05 -4.62 -9.98
C PHE A 122 -7.90 -3.74 -8.74
N CYS A 123 -7.93 -4.34 -7.54
CA CYS A 123 -7.72 -3.61 -6.29
C CYS A 123 -6.34 -2.95 -6.28
N MET A 124 -5.28 -3.70 -6.56
CA MET A 124 -3.91 -3.16 -6.54
C MET A 124 -3.67 -2.13 -7.62
N MET A 125 -4.21 -2.33 -8.83
CA MET A 125 -4.12 -1.33 -9.90
C MET A 125 -4.78 -0.02 -9.47
N LEU A 126 -5.98 -0.07 -8.87
CA LEU A 126 -6.66 1.12 -8.36
C LEU A 126 -5.83 1.79 -7.25
N LEU A 127 -5.30 1.02 -6.29
CA LEU A 127 -4.46 1.57 -5.22
C LEU A 127 -3.18 2.23 -5.76
N VAL A 128 -2.51 1.61 -6.73
CA VAL A 128 -1.32 2.18 -7.38
C VAL A 128 -1.64 3.49 -8.10
N LEU A 129 -2.79 3.57 -8.79
CA LEU A 129 -3.24 4.80 -9.45
C LEU A 129 -3.54 5.91 -8.43
N LEU A 130 -4.29 5.59 -7.37
CA LEU A 130 -4.62 6.54 -6.30
C LEU A 130 -3.36 7.01 -5.57
N PHE A 131 -2.43 6.10 -5.28
CA PHE A 131 -1.13 6.41 -4.69
C PHE A 131 -0.33 7.37 -5.58
N SER A 132 -0.17 7.03 -6.86
CA SER A 132 0.65 7.83 -7.79
C SER A 132 0.08 9.24 -7.94
N TYR A 133 -1.26 9.36 -8.01
CA TYR A 133 -1.93 10.65 -8.03
C TYR A 133 -1.67 11.44 -6.74
N ALA A 134 -1.94 10.85 -5.57
CA ALA A 134 -1.76 11.53 -4.28
C ALA A 134 -0.30 11.93 -4.02
N ALA A 135 0.65 11.03 -4.27
CA ALA A 135 2.08 11.26 -4.10
C ALA A 135 2.57 12.43 -4.96
N HIS A 136 2.15 12.47 -6.23
CA HIS A 136 2.45 13.59 -7.12
C HIS A 136 1.88 14.90 -6.56
N ARG A 137 0.63 14.92 -6.10
CA ARG A 137 -0.01 16.13 -5.57
C ARG A 137 0.66 16.66 -4.31
N VAL A 138 0.97 15.78 -3.36
CA VAL A 138 1.69 16.13 -2.13
C VAL A 138 3.10 16.65 -2.44
N ALA A 139 3.80 16.02 -3.38
CA ALA A 139 5.14 16.45 -3.75
C ALA A 139 5.16 17.76 -4.56
N GLY A 140 4.01 18.18 -5.13
CA GLY A 140 3.85 19.37 -5.98
C GLY A 140 4.85 19.45 -7.14
N MET A 141 5.24 18.30 -7.67
CA MET A 141 6.20 18.17 -8.76
C MET A 141 5.51 18.34 -10.13
N THR A 142 6.26 18.37 -11.23
CA THR A 142 5.68 18.22 -12.57
C THR A 142 5.16 16.79 -12.79
N GLU A 143 4.27 16.57 -13.76
CA GLU A 143 3.74 15.23 -14.07
C GLU A 143 4.84 14.19 -14.30
N LYS A 144 5.86 14.53 -15.12
CA LYS A 144 6.98 13.62 -15.42
C LYS A 144 7.78 13.27 -14.17
N THR A 145 8.06 14.26 -13.33
CA THR A 145 8.84 14.06 -12.10
C THR A 145 8.02 13.33 -11.03
N GLY A 146 6.72 13.60 -10.94
CA GLY A 146 5.80 12.88 -10.05
C GLY A 146 5.62 11.41 -10.45
N LEU A 147 5.56 11.12 -11.75
CA LEU A 147 5.56 9.76 -12.26
C LEU A 147 6.86 9.03 -11.90
N LEU A 148 8.02 9.67 -12.13
CA LEU A 148 9.31 9.10 -11.75
C LEU A 148 9.40 8.82 -10.23
N LEU A 149 8.94 9.76 -9.39
CA LEU A 149 8.87 9.55 -7.95
C LEU A 149 8.01 8.33 -7.60
N SER A 150 6.83 8.21 -8.21
CA SER A 150 5.91 7.10 -7.96
C SER A 150 6.54 5.77 -8.35
N ILE A 151 7.20 5.69 -9.51
CA ILE A 151 7.92 4.49 -9.97
C ILE A 151 9.00 4.12 -8.96
N LEU A 152 9.82 5.08 -8.51
CA LEU A 152 10.91 4.82 -7.56
C LEU A 152 10.40 4.35 -6.19
N LEU A 153 9.31 4.95 -5.70
CA LEU A 153 8.68 4.52 -4.45
C LEU A 153 8.10 3.11 -4.57
N LEU A 154 7.33 2.83 -5.63
CA LEU A 154 6.74 1.52 -5.88
C LEU A 154 7.79 0.42 -6.12
N SER A 155 8.97 0.79 -6.62
CA SER A 155 10.10 -0.14 -6.82
C SER A 155 10.94 -0.35 -5.56
N SER A 156 10.64 0.35 -4.46
CA SER A 156 11.38 0.17 -3.20
C SER A 156 10.91 -1.08 -2.46
N ALA A 157 11.83 -1.71 -1.71
CA ALA A 157 11.53 -2.94 -0.98
C ALA A 157 10.26 -2.86 -0.10
N PRO A 158 10.01 -1.79 0.69
CA PRO A 158 8.80 -1.71 1.52
C PRO A 158 7.49 -1.73 0.70
N PHE A 159 7.48 -1.03 -0.44
CA PHE A 159 6.31 -1.03 -1.33
C PHE A 159 6.16 -2.35 -2.05
N PHE A 160 7.27 -2.94 -2.49
CA PHE A 160 7.27 -4.23 -3.14
C PHE A 160 6.68 -5.32 -2.21
N THR A 161 7.08 -5.34 -0.94
CA THR A 161 6.48 -6.24 0.08
C THR A 161 5.02 -5.89 0.38
N ALA A 162 4.66 -4.61 0.53
CA ALA A 162 3.27 -4.23 0.82
C ALA A 162 2.31 -4.62 -0.31
N ILE A 163 2.76 -4.45 -1.57
CA ILE A 163 2.02 -4.86 -2.76
C ILE A 163 1.99 -6.39 -2.80
N GLU A 164 3.13 -7.08 -2.78
CA GLU A 164 3.17 -8.55 -2.87
C GLU A 164 2.30 -9.22 -1.79
N ARG A 165 2.28 -8.73 -0.55
CA ARG A 165 1.39 -9.28 0.48
C ARG A 165 -0.07 -8.89 0.29
N GLY A 166 -0.32 -7.78 -0.41
CA GLY A 166 -1.62 -7.14 -0.51
C GLY A 166 -2.09 -6.54 0.81
N ASN A 167 -1.15 -5.97 1.56
CA ASN A 167 -1.37 -5.50 2.93
C ASN A 167 -2.17 -4.17 2.94
N PRO A 168 -3.18 -4.01 3.81
CA PRO A 168 -4.00 -2.80 3.91
C PRO A 168 -3.21 -1.56 4.35
N VAL A 169 -1.95 -1.70 4.78
CA VAL A 169 -1.03 -0.57 5.01
C VAL A 169 -0.89 0.30 3.76
N PHE A 170 -0.98 -0.29 2.55
CA PHE A 170 -0.87 0.48 1.33
C PHE A 170 -2.06 1.44 1.16
N LEU A 171 -3.28 0.96 1.38
CA LEU A 171 -4.48 1.80 1.44
C LEU A 171 -4.38 2.84 2.56
N THR A 172 -3.92 2.44 3.75
CA THR A 172 -3.74 3.34 4.90
C THR A 172 -2.84 4.54 4.52
N MET A 173 -1.72 4.29 3.86
CA MET A 173 -0.81 5.34 3.42
C MET A 173 -1.42 6.22 2.34
N ILE A 174 -2.20 5.66 1.40
CA ILE A 174 -2.93 6.45 0.39
C ILE A 174 -3.88 7.43 1.07
N LEU A 175 -4.69 6.96 2.03
CA LEU A 175 -5.61 7.81 2.80
C LEU A 175 -4.85 8.95 3.51
N LEU A 176 -3.70 8.65 4.12
CA LEU A 176 -2.85 9.66 4.75
C LEU A 176 -2.27 10.67 3.74
N LEU A 177 -1.86 10.24 2.54
CA LEU A 177 -1.38 11.16 1.50
C LEU A 177 -2.47 12.13 1.04
N TYR A 178 -3.70 11.63 0.83
CA TYR A 178 -4.84 12.50 0.53
C TYR A 178 -5.16 13.45 1.69
N ALA A 179 -5.12 12.96 2.94
CA ALA A 179 -5.31 13.81 4.10
C ALA A 179 -4.24 14.91 4.19
N LEU A 180 -2.96 14.57 3.98
CA LEU A 180 -1.86 15.54 3.96
C LEU A 180 -2.02 16.57 2.83
N TRP A 181 -2.53 16.16 1.68
CA TRP A 181 -2.80 17.08 0.58
C TRP A 181 -3.96 18.03 0.88
N TRP A 182 -5.01 17.56 1.56
CA TRP A 182 -6.23 18.33 1.79
C TRP A 182 -6.24 19.15 3.08
N LYS A 183 -5.43 18.80 4.09
CA LYS A 183 -5.47 19.45 5.41
C LYS A 183 -5.20 20.96 5.38
N GLU A 184 -4.39 21.43 4.43
CA GLU A 184 -4.06 22.86 4.24
C GLU A 184 -4.87 23.52 3.11
N SER A 185 -5.94 22.86 2.63
CA SER A 185 -6.75 23.41 1.54
C SER A 185 -7.52 24.66 1.99
N ASP A 186 -7.67 25.66 1.12
CA ASP A 186 -8.54 26.81 1.35
C ASP A 186 -10.02 26.37 1.50
N ASN A 187 -10.41 25.25 0.89
CA ASN A 187 -11.75 24.69 0.99
C ASN A 187 -11.97 23.98 2.33
N ARG A 188 -12.88 24.52 3.15
CA ARG A 188 -13.23 23.95 4.46
C ARG A 188 -13.64 22.48 4.39
N TYR A 189 -14.39 22.07 3.37
CA TYR A 189 -14.87 20.70 3.24
C TYR A 189 -13.73 19.71 3.01
N LEU A 190 -12.67 20.12 2.29
CA LEU A 190 -11.50 19.29 2.09
C LEU A 190 -10.69 19.13 3.37
N ARG A 191 -10.59 20.19 4.19
CA ARG A 191 -9.92 20.11 5.50
C ARG A 191 -10.64 19.15 6.45
N GLU A 192 -11.97 19.23 6.53
CA GLU A 192 -12.75 18.28 7.34
C GLU A 192 -12.66 16.85 6.78
N ALA A 193 -12.70 16.69 5.46
CA ALA A 193 -12.50 15.39 4.82
C ALA A 193 -11.12 14.80 5.15
N ALA A 194 -10.07 15.61 5.29
CA ALA A 194 -8.75 15.14 5.70
C ALA A 194 -8.78 14.50 7.10
N LEU A 195 -9.52 15.09 8.06
CA LEU A 195 -9.68 14.51 9.40
C LEU A 195 -10.43 13.17 9.35
N VAL A 196 -11.46 13.07 8.51
CA VAL A 196 -12.18 11.81 8.28
C VAL A 196 -11.26 10.76 7.66
N LEU A 197 -10.43 11.11 6.69
CA LEU A 197 -9.46 10.20 6.08
C LEU A 197 -8.43 9.69 7.10
N ILE A 198 -7.97 10.53 8.03
CA ILE A 198 -7.07 10.12 9.11
C ILE A 198 -7.77 9.12 10.05
N ALA A 199 -9.03 9.39 10.42
CA ALA A 199 -9.82 8.47 11.25
C ALA A 199 -10.04 7.11 10.56
N ILE A 200 -10.34 7.12 9.26
CA ILE A 200 -10.47 5.89 8.47
C ILE A 200 -9.11 5.16 8.39
N ALA A 201 -8.01 5.88 8.14
CA ALA A 201 -6.67 5.30 8.11
C ALA A 201 -6.31 4.61 9.44
N ALA A 202 -6.62 5.24 10.57
CA ALA A 202 -6.48 4.66 11.91
C ALA A 202 -7.32 3.38 12.09
N GLY A 203 -8.51 3.34 11.50
CA GLY A 203 -9.36 2.15 11.45
C GLY A 203 -8.80 1.01 10.59
N PHE A 204 -7.95 1.31 9.60
CA PHE A 204 -7.26 0.29 8.81
C PHE A 204 -5.98 -0.21 9.46
N LYS A 205 -5.21 0.70 10.07
CA LYS A 205 -4.02 0.36 10.85
C LYS A 205 -3.87 1.33 12.03
N ILE A 206 -3.58 0.78 13.22
CA ILE A 206 -3.57 1.58 14.45
C ILE A 206 -2.44 2.62 14.54
N LEU A 207 -1.36 2.45 13.76
CA LEU A 207 -0.19 3.33 13.81
C LEU A 207 -0.54 4.82 13.57
N PRO A 208 -1.36 5.18 12.57
CA PRO A 208 -1.90 6.53 12.44
C PRO A 208 -2.53 7.12 13.71
N ALA A 209 -3.18 6.31 14.56
CA ALA A 209 -3.77 6.81 15.82
C ALA A 209 -2.71 7.06 16.91
N LEU A 210 -1.60 6.32 16.90
CA LEU A 210 -0.52 6.44 17.88
C LEU A 210 0.42 7.62 17.58
N TYR A 211 0.63 7.91 16.30
CA TYR A 211 1.56 8.95 15.84
C TYR A 211 0.86 10.20 15.31
N GLY A 212 -0.47 10.31 15.52
CA GLY A 212 -1.33 11.38 15.00
C GLY A 212 -0.81 12.78 15.26
#